data_AF-A0A2W0BMQ1-F1
#
_entry.id   AF-A0A2W0BMQ1-F1
#
_cell.length_a   1.000
_cell.length_b   1.000
_cell.length_c   1.000
_cell.angle_alpha   90.00
_cell.angle_beta   90.00
_cell.angle_gamma   90.00
#
_symmetry.space_group_name_H-M   'P 1'
#
loop_
_entity.id
_entity.type
_entity.pdbx_description
1 polymer ?
#
loop_
_entity_poly.entity_id
_entity_poly.type
_entity_poly.pdbx_seq_one_letter_code
_entity_poly.pdbx_strand_id
1 'polypeptide(L)'
;MDYYFIYGPALDEVIHQYRNLTGHTPMLPKWSYGFFQSKDRYVSQNEILGIARRYREQHIPLDAIVQDWFWWKLEGDPVFNPNFPDVPGELR
;
A
#
# COMPACT_ATOMS: atom_id res chain seq x y z
N MET A 1 3.13 -36.99 1.57
CA MET A 1 4.18 -35.94 1.49
C MET A 1 4.36 -35.68 0.01
N ASP A 2 4.21 -34.43 -0.41
CA ASP A 2 4.34 -34.05 -1.81
C ASP A 2 5.65 -33.29 -1.99
N TYR A 3 6.47 -33.74 -2.94
CA TYR A 3 7.77 -33.17 -3.24
C TYR A 3 7.80 -32.68 -4.68
N TYR A 4 8.41 -31.51 -4.89
CA TYR A 4 8.65 -30.93 -6.19
C TYR A 4 10.15 -30.69 -6.35
N PHE A 5 10.72 -31.18 -7.45
CA PHE A 5 12.09 -30.89 -7.84
C PHE A 5 12.07 -29.91 -9.01
N ILE A 6 12.81 -28.82 -8.87
CA ILE A 6 12.89 -27.76 -9.88
C ILE A 6 14.35 -27.59 -10.25
N TYR A 7 14.64 -27.76 -11.53
CA TYR A 7 15.98 -27.63 -12.10
C TYR A 7 16.06 -26.42 -13.03
N GLY A 8 17.19 -25.72 -12.97
CA GLY A 8 17.59 -24.68 -13.92
C GLY A 8 19.12 -24.54 -13.86
N PRO A 9 19.81 -24.45 -15.02
CA PRO A 9 21.26 -24.29 -15.05
C PRO A 9 21.75 -22.97 -14.43
N ALA A 10 20.84 -21.99 -14.24
CA ALA A 10 21.06 -20.76 -13.50
C ALA A 10 19.95 -20.53 -12.46
N LEU A 11 20.24 -19.71 -11.43
CA LEU A 11 19.31 -19.43 -10.34
C LEU A 11 18.02 -18.76 -10.83
N ASP A 12 18.12 -17.83 -11.77
CA ASP A 12 16.96 -17.14 -12.35
C ASP A 12 15.99 -18.12 -13.03
N GLU A 13 16.51 -19.18 -13.65
CA GLU A 13 15.70 -20.23 -14.26
C GLU A 13 14.99 -21.09 -13.20
N VAL A 14 15.68 -21.42 -12.09
CA VAL A 14 15.05 -22.12 -10.95
C VAL A 14 13.88 -21.30 -10.40
N ILE A 15 14.06 -19.99 -10.18
CA ILE A 15 13.01 -19.10 -9.69
C ILE A 15 11.87 -18.95 -10.71
N HIS A 16 12.18 -18.86 -12.01
CA HIS A 16 11.18 -18.82 -13.06
C HIS A 16 10.31 -20.08 -13.07
N GLN A 17 10.92 -21.26 -13.00
CA GLN A 17 10.19 -22.53 -12.95
C GLN A 17 9.38 -22.71 -11.66
N TYR A 18 9.90 -22.24 -10.53
CA TYR A 18 9.15 -22.19 -9.28
C TYR A 18 7.86 -21.34 -9.40
N ARG A 19 7.94 -20.20 -10.10
CA ARG A 19 6.77 -19.36 -10.37
C ARG A 19 5.79 -19.97 -11.37
N ASN A 20 6.23 -20.83 -12.28
CA ASN A 20 5.31 -21.61 -13.11
C ASN A 20 4.43 -22.55 -12.27
N LEU A 21 4.96 -23.09 -11.17
CA LEU A 21 4.22 -23.96 -10.26
C LEU A 21 3.35 -23.17 -9.27
N THR A 22 3.88 -22.07 -8.71
CA THR A 22 3.25 -21.34 -7.59
C THR A 22 2.49 -20.07 -7.99
N GLY A 23 2.65 -19.63 -9.23
CA GLY A 23 2.07 -18.40 -9.77
C GLY A 23 3.12 -17.33 -10.05
N HIS A 24 2.95 -16.65 -11.19
CA HIS A 24 3.76 -15.48 -11.53
C HIS A 24 3.27 -14.25 -10.77
N THR A 25 4.21 -13.39 -10.39
CA THR A 25 3.88 -12.09 -9.79
C THR A 25 3.19 -11.21 -10.83
N PRO A 26 2.01 -10.63 -10.51
CA PRO A 26 1.35 -9.71 -11.43
C PRO A 26 2.14 -8.41 -11.56
N MET A 27 1.97 -7.74 -12.70
CA MET A 27 2.44 -6.36 -12.83
C MET A 27 1.62 -5.45 -11.91
N LEU A 28 2.28 -4.71 -11.04
CA LEU A 28 1.62 -3.74 -10.17
C LEU A 28 1.24 -2.46 -10.94
N PRO A 29 0.22 -1.71 -10.52
CA PRO A 29 -0.10 -0.42 -11.12
C PRO A 29 1.06 0.58 -10.94
N LYS A 30 1.24 1.50 -11.90
CA LYS A 30 2.41 2.39 -11.94
C LYS A 30 2.66 3.17 -10.64
N TRP A 31 1.60 3.63 -9.97
CA TRP A 31 1.70 4.41 -8.72
C TRP A 31 2.36 3.62 -7.57
N SER A 32 2.27 2.29 -7.58
CA SER A 32 2.79 1.48 -6.46
C SER A 32 4.31 1.37 -6.43
N TYR A 33 4.99 1.81 -7.48
CA TYR A 33 6.45 1.89 -7.53
C TYR A 33 6.99 3.23 -7.01
N GLY A 34 6.09 4.13 -6.63
CA GLY A 34 6.40 5.45 -6.12
C GLY A 34 6.75 5.50 -4.65
N PHE A 35 6.86 6.71 -4.09
CA PHE A 35 7.15 6.89 -2.66
C PHE A 35 5.87 6.78 -1.82
N PHE A 36 5.96 6.06 -0.69
CA PHE A 36 4.86 5.83 0.23
C PHE A 36 5.13 6.55 1.55
N GLN A 37 4.16 7.35 1.99
CA GLN A 37 4.15 7.89 3.35
C GLN A 37 3.23 7.04 4.22
N SER A 38 3.70 6.67 5.41
CA SER A 38 2.90 5.96 6.40
C SER A 38 3.22 6.48 7.80
N LYS A 39 2.25 6.35 8.69
CA LYS A 39 2.35 6.65 10.11
C LYS A 39 1.37 5.74 10.82
N ASP A 40 1.84 5.17 11.93
CA ASP A 40 1.04 4.28 12.78
C ASP A 40 -0.29 4.93 13.24
N ARG A 41 -0.31 6.25 13.43
CA ARG A 41 -1.53 6.96 13.84
C ARG A 41 -1.65 8.35 13.22
N TYR A 42 -2.64 8.50 12.36
CA TYR A 42 -3.21 9.80 11.97
C TYR A 42 -4.45 10.09 12.83
N VAL A 43 -4.57 11.33 13.28
CA VAL A 43 -5.63 11.77 14.19
C VAL A 43 -6.86 12.24 13.42
N SER A 44 -6.69 12.78 12.22
CA SER A 44 -7.78 13.34 11.42
C SER A 44 -7.49 13.38 9.92
N GLN A 45 -8.55 13.53 9.12
CA GLN A 45 -8.47 13.80 7.68
C GLN A 45 -7.63 15.05 7.37
N ASN A 46 -7.78 16.12 8.17
CA ASN A 46 -7.00 17.35 8.00
C ASN A 46 -5.49 17.14 8.17
N GLU A 47 -5.08 16.23 9.06
CA GLU A 47 -3.66 15.91 9.24
C GLU A 47 -3.07 15.30 7.96
N ILE A 48 -3.75 14.30 7.38
CA ILE A 48 -3.30 13.64 6.16
C ILE A 48 -3.23 14.61 4.99
N LEU A 49 -4.27 15.41 4.81
CA LEU A 49 -4.31 16.42 3.74
C LEU A 49 -3.25 17.50 3.96
N GLY A 50 -2.97 17.87 5.21
CA GLY A 50 -1.86 18.76 5.57
C GLY A 50 -0.50 18.18 5.18
N ILE A 51 -0.27 16.89 5.45
CA ILE A 51 0.95 16.19 5.06
C ILE A 51 1.08 16.15 3.54
N ALA A 52 0.04 15.71 2.83
CA ALA A 52 0.03 15.67 1.37
C ALA A 52 0.34 17.04 0.74
N ARG A 53 -0.27 18.11 1.27
CA ARG A 53 0.04 19.49 0.84
C ARG A 53 1.51 19.85 1.06
N ARG A 54 2.06 19.53 2.23
CA ARG A 54 3.47 19.81 2.53
C ARG A 54 4.43 19.09 1.59
N TYR A 55 4.18 17.82 1.24
CA TYR A 55 4.98 17.11 0.23
C TYR A 55 4.97 17.85 -1.11
N ARG A 56 3.80 18.31 -1.56
CA ARG A 56 3.66 19.08 -2.80
C ARG A 56 4.39 20.43 -2.72
N GLU A 57 4.22 21.18 -1.65
CA GLU A 57 4.90 22.47 -1.42
C GLU A 57 6.43 22.31 -1.43
N GLN A 58 6.93 21.20 -0.88
CA GLN A 58 8.36 20.89 -0.80
C GLN A 58 8.90 20.21 -2.07
N HIS A 59 8.06 19.99 -3.09
CA HIS A 59 8.45 19.30 -4.33
C HIS A 59 9.03 17.90 -4.09
N ILE A 60 8.54 17.20 -3.06
CA ILE A 60 8.93 15.83 -2.75
C ILE A 60 7.88 14.90 -3.39
N PRO A 61 8.28 13.96 -4.26
CA PRO A 61 7.36 12.99 -4.85
C PRO A 61 6.64 12.15 -3.79
N LEU A 62 5.34 11.92 -3.99
CA LEU A 62 4.51 11.10 -3.12
C LEU A 62 3.39 10.48 -3.96
N ASP A 63 3.34 9.15 -4.01
CA ASP A 63 2.37 8.40 -4.83
C ASP A 63 1.29 7.74 -3.98
N ALA A 64 1.56 7.47 -2.70
CA ALA A 64 0.58 6.87 -1.79
C ALA A 64 0.77 7.33 -0.34
N ILE A 65 -0.34 7.49 0.38
CA ILE A 65 -0.36 7.59 1.83
C ILE A 65 -1.13 6.40 2.38
N VAL A 66 -0.52 5.67 3.30
CA VAL A 66 -1.18 4.57 4.02
C VAL A 66 -1.85 5.13 5.26
N GLN A 67 -3.18 5.19 5.27
CA GLN A 67 -3.95 5.41 6.49
C GLN A 67 -3.99 4.11 7.30
N ASP A 68 -3.24 4.08 8.41
CA ASP A 68 -3.20 2.95 9.36
C ASP A 68 -4.41 2.99 10.30
N TRP A 69 -4.32 2.53 11.55
CA TRP A 69 -5.44 2.49 12.48
C TRP A 69 -5.87 3.89 13.00
N PHE A 70 -6.89 3.93 13.88
CA PHE A 70 -7.47 5.16 14.47
C PHE A 70 -8.45 5.99 13.59
N TRP A 71 -8.86 5.51 12.42
CA TRP A 71 -9.98 6.09 11.65
C TRP A 71 -11.33 5.43 11.93
N TRP A 72 -11.34 4.17 12.37
CA TRP A 72 -12.48 3.40 12.84
C TRP A 72 -13.20 4.10 14.00
N LYS A 73 -14.50 3.85 14.15
CA LYS A 73 -15.30 4.31 15.29
C LYS A 73 -15.15 3.35 16.47
N LEU A 74 -15.10 2.05 16.19
CA LEU A 74 -14.75 0.97 17.11
C LEU A 74 -13.64 0.15 16.46
N GLU A 75 -12.63 -0.26 17.23
CA GLU A 75 -11.49 -1.00 16.69
C GLU A 75 -11.92 -2.21 15.85
N GLY A 76 -11.57 -2.21 14.56
CA GLY A 76 -11.93 -3.26 13.61
C GLY A 76 -13.18 -2.98 12.76
N ASP A 77 -13.95 -1.92 13.03
CA ASP A 77 -15.11 -1.55 12.20
C ASP A 77 -14.75 -0.75 10.93
N PRO A 78 -15.38 -1.02 9.78
CA PRO A 78 -15.09 -0.27 8.56
C PRO A 78 -15.76 1.13 8.56
N VAL A 79 -16.00 1.74 9.72
CA VAL A 79 -16.79 2.96 9.88
C VAL A 79 -15.87 4.12 10.28
N PHE A 80 -15.80 5.15 9.44
CA PHE A 80 -15.05 6.37 9.77
C PHE A 80 -15.62 7.08 11.00
N ASN A 81 -14.73 7.45 11.91
CA ASN A 81 -15.06 8.27 13.06
C ASN A 81 -15.19 9.76 12.66
N PRO A 82 -15.73 10.61 13.56
CA PRO A 82 -16.00 12.01 13.24
C PRO A 82 -14.76 12.86 12.82
N ASN A 83 -13.54 12.39 13.08
CA ASN A 83 -12.33 13.09 12.63
C ASN A 83 -12.01 12.85 11.14
N PHE A 84 -12.75 11.95 10.49
CA PHE A 84 -12.66 11.62 9.07
C PHE A 84 -14.04 11.81 8.39
N PRO A 85 -14.56 13.05 8.36
CA PRO A 85 -15.96 13.31 8.02
C PRO A 85 -16.32 13.11 6.54
N ASP A 86 -15.36 13.20 5.61
CA ASP A 86 -15.65 13.16 4.17
C ASP A 86 -14.55 12.46 3.36
N VAL A 87 -14.19 11.23 3.74
CA VAL A 87 -13.21 10.43 2.99
C VAL A 87 -13.60 10.22 1.51
N PRO A 88 -14.87 9.91 1.16
CA PRO A 88 -15.27 9.77 -0.23
C PRO A 88 -15.14 11.05 -1.06
N GLY A 89 -15.30 12.22 -0.43
CA GLY A 89 -15.10 13.52 -1.08
C GLY A 89 -13.63 13.77 -1.43
N GLU A 90 -12.71 13.42 -0.54
CA GLU A 90 -11.26 13.65 -0.73
C GLU A 90 -10.58 12.69 -1.71
N LEU A 91 -11.23 11.56 -2.04
CA LEU A 91 -10.70 10.58 -2.99
C LEU A 91 -11.05 10.88 -4.46
N ARG A 92 -11.74 12.00 -4.73
CA ARG A 92 -12.13 12.44 -6.09
C ARG A 92 -11.09 13.38 -6.70
#